data_AF-A0A373DF30-F1
#
_entry.id   AF-A0A373DF30-F1
#
_cell.length_a   1.000
_cell.length_b   1.000
_cell.length_c   1.000
_cell.angle_alpha   90.00
_cell.angle_beta   90.00
_cell.angle_gamma   90.00
#
_symmetry.space_group_name_H-M   'P 1'
#
loop_
_entity.id
_entity.type
_entity.pdbx_description
1 polymer ?
#
loop_
_entity_poly.entity_id
_entity_poly.type
_entity_poly.pdbx_seq_one_letter_code
_entity_poly.pdbx_strand_id
1 'polypeptide(L)'
;MFADLFRAPWIRILGFKRSSSLLLSELKRHCDIPVIAKTADAKNILSSSAYELFKKNLTASELTRMVRELKSGKSQKNEFTQAPVMIP
;
A
#
# COMPACT_ATOMS: atom_id res chain seq x y z
N MET A 1 -5.16 16.16 -12.81
CA MET A 1 -3.92 15.76 -13.51
C MET A 1 -2.84 15.63 -12.44
N PHE A 2 -2.12 14.52 -12.35
CA PHE A 2 -1.12 14.27 -11.27
C PHE A 2 0.26 14.87 -11.58
N ALA A 3 0.29 15.97 -12.34
CA ALA A 3 1.53 16.55 -12.86
C ALA A 3 2.44 17.11 -11.76
N ASP A 4 1.89 17.34 -10.56
CA ASP A 4 2.58 17.72 -9.34
C ASP A 4 3.36 16.56 -8.69
N LEU A 5 3.08 15.30 -9.07
CA LEU A 5 3.75 14.11 -8.56
C LEU A 5 4.96 13.75 -9.45
N PHE A 6 6.03 14.55 -9.37
CA PHE A 6 7.26 14.36 -10.17
C PHE A 6 8.08 13.10 -9.80
N ARG A 7 7.82 12.50 -8.62
CA ARG A 7 8.50 11.30 -8.10
C ARG A 7 7.48 10.32 -7.54
N ALA A 8 7.97 9.13 -7.16
CA ALA A 8 7.17 8.14 -6.43
C ALA A 8 6.53 8.80 -5.18
N PRO A 9 5.19 8.94 -5.13
CA PRO A 9 4.51 9.73 -4.10
C PRO A 9 4.36 9.01 -2.75
N TRP A 10 4.61 7.70 -2.71
CA TRP A 10 4.59 6.90 -1.49
C TRP A 10 5.40 5.61 -1.64
N ILE A 11 5.71 4.97 -0.51
CA ILE A 11 6.21 3.59 -0.43
C ILE A 11 5.12 2.72 0.16
N ARG A 12 4.71 1.65 -0.53
CA ARG A 12 3.71 0.69 -0.03
C ARG A 12 4.41 -0.57 0.48
N ILE A 13 4.29 -0.84 1.77
CA ILE A 13 4.86 -2.06 2.38
C ILE A 13 3.87 -3.21 2.17
N LEU A 14 4.22 -4.15 1.29
CA LEU A 14 3.42 -5.34 0.99
C LEU A 14 3.81 -6.54 1.87
N GLY A 15 5.06 -6.56 2.34
CA GLY A 15 5.58 -7.56 3.23
C GLY A 15 6.99 -7.22 3.69
N PHE A 16 7.45 -7.89 4.75
CA PHE A 16 8.79 -7.73 5.29
C PHE A 16 9.22 -9.00 6.04
N LYS A 17 10.54 -9.21 6.13
CA LYS A 17 11.08 -10.28 6.96
C LYS A 17 11.07 -9.86 8.43
N ARG A 18 10.69 -10.76 9.34
CA ARG A 18 10.63 -10.46 10.79
C ARG A 18 11.98 -10.00 11.32
N SER A 19 13.08 -10.61 10.86
CA SER A 19 14.44 -10.21 11.23
C SER A 19 14.82 -8.79 10.78
N SER A 20 14.09 -8.20 9.82
CA SER A 20 14.36 -6.87 9.27
C SER A 20 13.43 -5.79 9.84
N SER A 21 12.77 -6.05 10.97
CA SER A 21 11.86 -5.10 11.62
C SER A 21 12.54 -3.78 11.99
N LEU A 22 13.80 -3.83 12.45
CA LEU A 22 14.60 -2.63 12.77
C LEU A 22 14.83 -1.75 11.53
N LEU A 23 15.13 -2.38 10.38
CA LEU A 23 15.28 -1.66 9.11
C LEU A 23 13.97 -0.99 8.69
N LEU A 24 12.83 -1.66 8.88
CA LEU A 24 11.53 -1.06 8.56
C LEU A 24 11.22 0.15 9.45
N SER A 25 11.56 0.09 10.74
CA SER A 25 11.43 1.22 11.65
C SER A 25 12.31 2.39 11.24
N GLU A 26 13.56 2.11 10.86
CA GLU A 26 14.50 3.14 10.44
C GLU A 26 14.11 3.76 9.09
N LEU A 27 13.61 2.95 8.16
CA LEU A 27 13.05 3.41 6.90
C LEU A 27 11.86 4.35 7.12
N LYS A 28 10.95 4.02 8.05
CA LYS A 28 9.83 4.94 8.38
C LYS A 28 10.30 6.25 9.01
N ARG A 29 11.43 6.25 9.71
CA ARG A 29 11.95 7.43 10.43
C ARG A 29 12.68 8.41 9.51
N HIS A 30 13.40 7.90 8.51
CA HIS A 30 14.29 8.73 7.68
C HIS A 30 13.83 8.89 6.23
N CYS A 31 12.74 8.27 5.84
CA CYS A 31 12.27 8.44 4.46
C CYS A 31 11.56 9.78 4.28
N ASP A 32 11.98 10.52 3.26
CA ASP A 32 11.37 11.81 2.89
C ASP A 32 9.97 11.65 2.27
N ILE A 33 9.61 10.44 1.85
CA ILE A 33 8.31 10.13 1.25
C ILE A 33 7.45 9.25 2.18
N PRO A 34 6.11 9.42 2.18
CA PRO A 34 5.22 8.69 3.07
C PRO A 34 5.30 7.17 2.89
N VAL A 35 5.43 6.43 4.00
CA VAL A 35 5.48 4.97 4.02
C VAL A 35 4.15 4.39 4.49
N ILE A 36 3.42 3.73 3.59
CA ILE A 36 2.10 3.13 3.83
C ILE A 36 2.24 1.66 4.20
N ALA A 37 2.20 1.36 5.49
CA ALA A 37 2.09 -0.02 5.97
C ALA A 37 0.63 -0.48 6.08
N LYS A 38 -0.26 0.39 6.58
CA LYS A 38 -1.70 0.14 6.65
C LYS A 38 -2.43 1.08 5.69
N THR A 39 -3.32 0.52 4.90
CA THR A 39 -4.12 1.27 3.93
C THR A 39 -4.97 2.36 4.59
N ALA A 40 -5.46 2.10 5.80
CA ALA A 40 -6.26 3.06 6.56
C ALA A 40 -5.51 4.36 6.90
N ASP A 41 -4.19 4.31 7.04
CA ASP A 41 -3.37 5.48 7.41
C ASP A 41 -3.14 6.40 6.20
N ALA A 42 -3.34 5.90 4.96
CA ALA A 42 -2.99 6.61 3.73
C ALA A 42 -3.65 8.00 3.61
N LYS A 43 -4.91 8.15 4.07
CA LYS A 43 -5.63 9.42 4.03
C LYS A 43 -4.95 10.50 4.89
N ASN A 44 -4.31 10.10 5.98
CA ASN A 44 -3.73 11.02 6.95
C ASN A 44 -2.27 11.37 6.63
N ILE A 45 -1.58 10.55 5.84
CA ILE A 45 -0.14 10.69 5.54
C ILE A 45 0.16 11.16 4.11
N LEU A 46 -0.80 11.05 3.19
CA LEU A 46 -0.62 11.48 1.79
C LEU A 46 -1.16 12.90 1.57
N SER A 47 -0.53 13.63 0.65
CA SER A 47 -1.13 14.85 0.10
C SER A 47 -2.41 14.53 -0.68
N SER A 48 -3.27 15.52 -0.89
CA SER A 48 -4.54 15.34 -1.61
C SER A 48 -4.36 14.68 -2.98
N SER A 49 -3.41 15.17 -3.80
CA SER A 49 -3.12 14.58 -5.12
C SER A 49 -2.61 13.14 -5.04
N ALA A 50 -1.70 12.87 -4.10
CA ALA A 50 -1.16 11.53 -3.90
C ALA A 50 -2.25 10.56 -3.40
N TYR A 51 -3.16 11.02 -2.54
CA TYR A 51 -4.29 10.22 -2.07
C TYR A 51 -5.29 9.93 -3.20
N GLU A 52 -5.57 10.88 -4.09
CA GLU A 52 -6.40 10.62 -5.27
C GLU A 52 -5.77 9.56 -6.20
N LEU A 53 -4.46 9.60 -6.39
CA LEU A 53 -3.75 8.55 -7.12
C LEU A 53 -3.79 7.21 -6.37
N PHE A 54 -3.63 7.24 -5.04
CA PHE A 54 -3.72 6.05 -4.21
C PHE A 54 -5.10 5.38 -4.27
N LYS A 55 -6.19 6.16 -4.34
CA LYS A 55 -7.54 5.62 -4.57
C LYS A 55 -7.64 4.87 -5.91
N LYS A 56 -7.03 5.39 -6.98
CA LYS A 56 -6.98 4.67 -8.28
C LYS A 56 -6.22 3.35 -8.14
N ASN A 57 -5.13 3.34 -7.38
CA ASN A 57 -4.39 2.11 -7.07
C ASN A 57 -5.27 1.10 -6.30
N LEU A 58 -6.06 1.56 -5.32
CA LEU A 58 -7.02 0.70 -4.61
C LEU A 58 -8.08 0.13 -5.56
N THR A 59 -8.64 0.95 -6.46
CA THR A 59 -9.62 0.47 -7.47
C THR A 59 -9.03 -0.61 -8.36
N ALA A 60 -7.77 -0.45 -8.82
CA ALA A 60 -7.10 -1.46 -9.64
C ALA A 60 -6.86 -2.77 -8.87
N SER A 61 -6.52 -2.68 -7.58
CA SER A 61 -6.35 -3.85 -6.71
C SER A 61 -7.69 -4.57 -6.49
N GLU A 62 -8.78 -3.83 -6.25
CA GLU A 62 -10.12 -4.41 -6.11
C GLU A 62 -10.60 -5.10 -7.38
N LEU A 63 -10.37 -4.49 -8.56
CA LEU A 63 -10.69 -5.15 -9.83
C LEU A 63 -9.93 -6.47 -9.99
N THR A 64 -8.64 -6.46 -9.66
CA THR A 64 -7.79 -7.66 -9.70
C THR A 64 -8.28 -8.73 -8.72
N ARG A 65 -8.67 -8.33 -7.51
CA ARG A 65 -9.24 -9.20 -6.48
C ARG A 65 -10.52 -9.86 -6.99
N MET A 66 -11.46 -9.08 -7.53
CA MET A 66 -12.73 -9.58 -8.08
C MET A 66 -12.49 -10.59 -9.21
N VAL A 67 -11.59 -10.29 -10.16
CA VAL A 67 -11.26 -11.22 -11.24
C VAL A 67 -10.65 -12.52 -10.70
N ARG A 68 -9.80 -12.45 -9.66
CA ARG A 68 -9.22 -13.63 -9.01
C ARG A 68 -10.26 -14.45 -8.25
N GLU A 69 -11.21 -13.81 -7.56
CA GLU A 69 -12.33 -14.48 -6.89
C GLU A 69 -13.17 -15.25 -7.90
N LEU A 70 -13.56 -14.60 -9.00
CA LEU A 70 -14.33 -15.23 -10.07
C LEU A 70 -13.61 -16.44 -10.68
N LYS A 71 -12.30 -16.32 -10.94
CA LYS A 71 -11.50 -17.40 -11.56
C LYS A 71 -11.24 -18.57 -10.61
N SER A 72 -11.09 -18.31 -9.31
CA SER A 72 -10.70 -19.34 -8.33
C SER A 72 -11.88 -19.95 -7.57
N GLY A 73 -13.05 -19.30 -7.57
CA GLY A 73 -14.19 -19.66 -6.73
C GLY A 73 -13.96 -19.43 -5.23
N LYS A 74 -12.85 -18.79 -4.84
CA LYS A 74 -12.44 -18.57 -3.45
C LYS A 74 -12.44 -17.08 -3.13
N SER A 75 -13.05 -16.70 -2.00
CA SER A 75 -12.97 -15.34 -1.49
C SER A 75 -11.51 -14.91 -1.25
N GLN A 76 -11.19 -13.69 -1.68
CA GLN A 76 -9.88 -13.06 -1.56
C GLN A 76 -9.96 -11.87 -0.61
N LYS A 77 -8.89 -11.63 0.14
CA LYS A 77 -8.78 -10.46 1.03
C LYS A 77 -8.60 -9.17 0.22
N ASN A 78 -9.19 -8.09 0.71
CA ASN A 78 -9.05 -6.75 0.12
C ASN A 78 -7.87 -5.97 0.72
N GLU A 79 -7.48 -4.86 0.09
CA GLU A 79 -6.35 -4.02 0.52
C GLU A 79 -6.46 -3.46 1.95
N PHE A 80 -7.67 -3.41 2.51
CA PHE A 80 -7.90 -2.92 3.88
C PHE A 80 -7.78 -4.02 4.93
N THR A 81 -8.05 -5.26 4.55
CA THR A 81 -8.00 -6.45 5.43
C THR A 81 -6.71 -7.24 5.26
N GLN A 82 -5.99 -7.02 4.17
CA GLN A 82 -4.69 -7.63 3.91
C GLN A 82 -3.60 -6.90 4.71
N ALA A 83 -3.14 -7.52 5.79
CA ALA A 83 -1.95 -7.08 6.49
C ALA A 83 -0.68 -7.36 5.66
N PRO A 84 0.40 -6.56 5.83
CA PRO A 84 1.69 -6.86 5.21
C PRO A 84 2.14 -8.29 5.54
N VAL A 85 2.62 -9.01 4.54
CA VAL A 85 3.08 -10.39 4.70
C VAL A 85 4.35 -10.39 5.55
N MET A 86 4.34 -11.15 6.65
CA MET A 86 5.52 -11.35 7.49
C MET A 86 6.15 -12.71 7.20
N ILE A 87 7.38 -12.71 6.73
CA ILE A 87 8.17 -13.93 6.52
C ILE A 87 9.12 -14.11 7.72
N PRO A 88 9.27 -15.32 8.27
CA PRO A 88 10.23 -15.60 9.34
C PRO A 88 11.66 -15.14 9.01
#